data_AF-A0A8C9J9M1-F1
#
_entry.id   AF-A0A8C9J9M1-F1
#
_cell.length_a   1.000
_cell.length_b   1.000
_cell.length_c   1.000
_cell.angle_alpha   90.00
_cell.angle_beta   90.00
_cell.angle_gamma   90.00
#
_symmetry.space_group_name_H-M   'P 1'
#
loop_
_entity.id
_entity.type
_entity.pdbx_description
1 polymer ?
#
loop_
_entity_poly.entity_id
_entity_poly.type
_entity_poly.pdbx_seq_one_letter_code
_entity_poly.pdbx_strand_id
1 'polypeptide(L)'
;HYHSQSSPGCSQLHLEKLTLGIMHILKSSPGVTKVAIIEKLPAERHMISSGEQKSNCLLSEDVKNFYLINNGFHMTWSVKLDENTIPLGSMAINRISKLTQLNQSSMYSLPNAPTLEDLEDDALEANNLKQAPCPEQSLTWGAIS
;
A
#
# COMPACT_ATOMS: atom_id res chain seq x y z
N HIS A 1 -5.80 38.00 -9.55
CA HIS A 1 -5.32 36.74 -8.96
C HIS A 1 -6.51 35.84 -8.68
N TYR A 2 -6.77 34.86 -9.55
CA TYR A 2 -7.82 33.86 -9.31
C TYR A 2 -7.30 32.85 -8.29
N HIS A 3 -7.88 32.84 -7.09
CA HIS A 3 -7.81 31.68 -6.20
C HIS A 3 -8.75 30.62 -6.79
N SER A 4 -8.19 29.54 -7.33
CA SER A 4 -8.95 28.36 -7.70
C SER A 4 -9.48 27.70 -6.43
N GLN A 5 -10.65 28.12 -5.97
CA GLN A 5 -11.43 27.39 -4.98
C GLN A 5 -11.88 26.08 -5.64
N SER A 6 -11.17 24.99 -5.34
CA SER A 6 -11.67 23.65 -5.58
C SER A 6 -12.96 23.46 -4.77
N SER A 7 -14.07 23.23 -5.47
CA SER A 7 -15.35 22.91 -4.83
C SER A 7 -15.15 21.73 -3.86
N PRO A 8 -15.60 21.83 -2.59
CA PRO A 8 -15.34 20.84 -1.56
C PRO A 8 -15.86 19.43 -1.90
N GLY A 9 -16.82 19.31 -2.83
CA GLY A 9 -17.29 18.00 -3.32
C GLY A 9 -16.36 17.34 -4.35
N CYS A 10 -15.57 18.10 -5.11
CA CYS A 10 -14.73 17.55 -6.18
C CYS A 10 -13.44 16.91 -5.63
N SER A 11 -12.80 17.55 -4.64
CA SER A 11 -11.64 17.00 -3.94
C SER A 11 -11.99 15.74 -3.16
N GLN A 12 -13.17 15.71 -2.53
CA GLN A 12 -13.62 14.54 -1.77
C GLN A 12 -13.82 13.30 -2.65
N LEU A 13 -14.45 13.44 -3.83
CA LEU A 13 -14.64 12.33 -4.77
C LEU A 13 -13.32 11.84 -5.39
N HIS A 14 -12.42 12.76 -5.73
CA HIS A 14 -11.10 12.39 -6.25
C HIS A 14 -10.31 11.58 -5.21
N LEU A 15 -10.38 11.99 -3.96
CA LEU A 15 -9.69 11.33 -2.87
C LEU A 15 -10.30 9.97 -2.52
N GLU A 16 -11.62 9.82 -2.64
CA GLU A 16 -12.28 8.51 -2.55
C GLU A 16 -11.81 7.55 -3.64
N LYS A 17 -11.69 8.02 -4.89
CA LYS A 17 -11.12 7.21 -5.97
C LYS A 17 -9.66 6.85 -5.69
N LEU A 18 -8.85 7.82 -5.24
CA LEU A 18 -7.44 7.61 -4.93
C LEU A 18 -7.24 6.62 -3.78
N THR A 19 -8.08 6.69 -2.75
CA THR A 19 -8.06 5.78 -1.60
C THR A 19 -8.87 4.51 -1.84
N LEU A 20 -9.37 4.28 -3.07
CA LEU A 20 -10.17 3.11 -3.44
C LEU A 20 -11.35 2.86 -2.48
N GLY A 21 -11.97 3.92 -1.96
CA GLY A 21 -13.10 3.84 -1.03
C GLY A 21 -12.74 3.47 0.42
N ILE A 22 -11.46 3.42 0.80
CA ILE A 22 -11.05 3.12 2.19
C ILE A 22 -11.73 4.05 3.20
N MET A 23 -11.91 5.33 2.86
CA MET A 23 -12.62 6.27 3.73
C MET A 23 -14.05 5.82 4.07
N HIS A 24 -14.77 5.27 3.08
CA HIS A 24 -16.12 4.78 3.25
C HIS A 24 -16.16 3.56 4.17
N ILE A 25 -15.21 2.63 3.97
CA ILE A 25 -15.09 1.41 4.78
C ILE A 25 -14.81 1.77 6.25
N LEU A 26 -13.86 2.68 6.50
CA LEU A 26 -13.53 3.13 7.85
C LEU A 26 -14.71 3.83 8.53
N LYS A 27 -15.45 4.68 7.82
CA LYS A 27 -16.64 5.35 8.38
C LYS A 27 -17.78 4.39 8.69
N SER A 28 -17.88 3.29 7.94
CA SER A 28 -18.92 2.26 8.13
C SER A 28 -18.57 1.27 9.24
N SER A 29 -17.32 1.25 9.69
CA SER A 29 -16.83 0.27 10.66
C SER A 29 -17.26 0.64 12.09
N PRO A 30 -17.96 -0.25 12.82
CA PRO A 30 -18.38 0.02 14.20
C PRO A 30 -17.15 0.20 15.10
N GLY A 31 -17.17 1.26 15.91
CA GLY A 31 -16.06 1.62 16.80
C GLY A 31 -14.98 2.50 16.16
N VAL A 32 -14.91 2.63 14.84
CA VAL A 32 -14.00 3.58 14.19
C VAL A 32 -14.57 5.00 14.30
N THR A 33 -13.72 5.94 14.71
CA THR A 33 -14.07 7.36 14.89
C THR A 33 -12.95 8.27 14.39
N LYS A 34 -13.22 9.57 14.27
CA LYS A 34 -12.24 10.59 13.84
C LYS A 34 -11.50 10.22 12.55
N VAL A 35 -12.21 9.69 11.56
CA VAL A 35 -11.67 9.45 10.22
C VAL A 35 -11.48 10.79 9.53
N ALA A 36 -10.23 11.17 9.33
CA ALA A 36 -9.86 12.44 8.71
C ALA A 36 -8.83 12.19 7.61
N ILE A 37 -8.94 12.96 6.54
CA ILE A 37 -7.95 12.96 5.47
C ILE A 37 -7.56 14.39 5.13
N ILE A 38 -6.25 14.60 5.08
CA ILE A 38 -5.62 15.90 4.84
C ILE A 38 -4.97 15.80 3.48
N GLU A 39 -5.60 16.44 2.50
CA GLU A 39 -5.03 16.61 1.17
C GLU A 39 -3.89 17.65 1.21
N LYS A 40 -2.88 17.45 0.38
CA LYS A 40 -1.75 18.36 0.26
C LYS A 40 -1.84 19.07 -1.08
N LEU A 41 -1.53 20.36 -1.08
CA LEU A 41 -1.55 21.18 -2.30
C LEU A 41 -0.71 20.55 -3.42
N PRO A 42 -1.19 20.55 -4.67
CA PRO A 42 -0.46 20.03 -5.83
C PRO A 42 0.98 20.53 -5.91
N ALA A 43 1.89 19.70 -6.41
CA ALA A 43 3.29 20.07 -6.56
C ALA A 43 3.49 20.98 -7.78
N GLU A 44 4.36 21.97 -7.65
CA GLU A 44 4.80 22.73 -8.81
C GLU A 44 5.86 21.97 -9.60
N ARG A 45 5.94 22.21 -10.93
CA ARG A 45 6.92 21.53 -11.81
C ARG A 45 8.36 21.66 -11.32
N HIS A 46 8.70 22.81 -10.74
CA HIS A 46 10.04 23.06 -10.19
C HIS A 46 10.32 22.20 -8.95
N MET A 47 9.31 21.92 -8.12
CA MET A 47 9.42 21.04 -6.94
C MET A 47 9.65 19.58 -7.36
N ILE A 48 9.02 19.16 -8.46
CA ILE A 48 9.24 17.83 -9.04
C ILE A 48 10.68 17.71 -9.51
N SER A 49 11.12 18.66 -10.34
CA SER A 49 12.50 18.70 -10.88
C SER A 49 13.54 18.75 -9.75
N SER A 50 13.29 19.54 -8.70
CA SER A 50 14.16 19.62 -7.52
C SER A 50 14.20 18.30 -6.74
N GLY A 51 13.06 17.61 -6.62
CA GLY A 51 12.98 16.28 -6.00
C GLY A 51 13.79 15.23 -6.76
N GLU A 52 13.73 15.25 -8.09
CA GLU A 52 14.52 14.37 -8.96
C GLU A 52 16.03 14.62 -8.80
N GLN A 53 16.43 15.89 -8.82
CA GLN A 53 17.83 16.28 -8.61
C GLN A 53 18.34 15.88 -7.22
N LYS A 54 17.52 16.08 -6.17
CA LYS A 54 17.90 15.77 -4.79
C LYS A 54 18.06 14.27 -4.55
N SER A 55 17.22 13.44 -5.19
CA SER A 55 17.23 11.98 -5.03
C SER A 55 18.08 11.26 -6.08
N ASN A 56 18.69 11.99 -7.03
CA ASN A 56 19.36 11.44 -8.22
C ASN A 56 18.50 10.39 -8.95
N CYS A 57 17.19 10.60 -8.99
CA CYS A 57 16.22 9.66 -9.53
C CYS A 57 15.24 10.38 -10.44
N LEU A 58 15.07 9.88 -11.66
CA LEU A 58 14.04 10.35 -12.58
C LEU A 58 12.73 9.63 -12.27
N LEU A 59 11.69 10.39 -11.99
CA LEU A 59 10.35 9.86 -11.82
C LEU A 59 9.76 9.53 -13.19
N SER A 60 8.95 8.47 -13.27
CA SER A 60 8.17 8.20 -14.47
C SER A 60 7.12 9.30 -14.68
N GLU A 61 6.67 9.47 -15.93
CA GLU A 61 5.73 10.53 -16.30
C GLU A 61 4.41 10.43 -15.51
N ASP A 62 3.93 9.20 -15.28
CA ASP A 62 2.72 8.96 -14.47
C ASP A 62 2.89 9.43 -13.03
N VAL A 63 4.08 9.24 -12.44
CA VAL A 63 4.37 9.70 -11.08
C VAL A 63 4.48 11.22 -11.02
N LYS A 64 5.10 11.85 -12.04
CA LYS A 64 5.12 13.33 -12.14
C LYS A 64 3.70 13.89 -12.25
N ASN A 65 2.89 13.31 -13.13
CA ASN A 65 1.48 13.69 -13.32
C ASN A 65 0.68 13.50 -12.04
N PHE A 66 0.91 12.42 -11.30
CA PHE A 66 0.32 12.23 -9.98
C PHE A 66 0.66 13.41 -9.06
N TYR A 67 1.94 13.79 -8.91
CA TYR A 67 2.33 14.91 -8.04
C TYR A 67 1.83 16.28 -8.51
N LEU A 68 1.64 16.48 -9.82
CA LEU A 68 1.01 17.68 -10.39
C LEU A 68 -0.49 17.77 -10.10
N ILE A 69 -1.15 16.63 -9.89
CA ILE A 69 -2.58 16.55 -9.60
C ILE A 69 -2.83 16.53 -8.08
N ASN A 70 -2.02 15.77 -7.33
CA ASN A 70 -2.10 15.61 -5.89
C ASN A 70 -0.71 15.35 -5.29
N ASN A 71 -0.24 16.23 -4.40
CA ASN A 71 1.09 16.10 -3.78
C ASN A 71 1.08 15.19 -2.54
N GLY A 72 0.37 14.07 -2.65
CA GLY A 72 0.10 13.13 -1.59
C GLY A 72 -0.96 13.58 -0.58
N PHE A 73 -1.27 12.70 0.37
CA PHE A 73 -2.28 12.94 1.41
C PHE A 73 -1.84 12.30 2.72
N HIS A 74 -2.54 12.63 3.81
CA HIS A 74 -2.42 11.93 5.08
C HIS A 74 -3.80 11.63 5.64
N MET A 75 -4.11 10.36 5.77
CA MET A 75 -5.33 9.84 6.35
C MET A 75 -5.03 9.27 7.73
N THR A 76 -5.90 9.55 8.70
CA THR A 76 -5.81 9.02 10.05
C THR A 76 -7.18 8.59 10.53
N TRP A 77 -7.23 7.54 11.35
CA TRP A 77 -8.44 7.13 12.02
C TRP A 77 -8.14 6.70 13.45
N SER A 78 -9.15 6.88 14.30
CA SER A 78 -9.13 6.45 15.69
C SER A 78 -10.18 5.36 15.90
N VAL A 79 -10.10 4.66 17.01
CA VAL A 79 -11.18 3.82 17.50
C VAL A 79 -11.66 4.32 18.85
N LYS A 80 -12.95 4.18 19.12
CA LYS A 80 -13.55 4.42 20.42
C LYS A 80 -13.55 3.09 21.17
N LEU A 81 -12.84 3.06 22.29
CA LEU A 81 -12.83 1.96 23.26
C LEU A 81 -13.34 2.53 24.58
N ASP A 82 -14.53 2.10 25.00
CA ASP A 82 -15.28 2.65 26.13
C ASP A 82 -15.42 4.18 26.03
N GLU A 83 -14.90 4.94 27.00
CA GLU A 83 -14.91 6.40 26.99
C GLU A 83 -13.67 7.03 26.33
N ASN A 84 -12.72 6.21 25.87
CA ASN A 84 -11.46 6.66 25.31
C ASN A 84 -11.47 6.60 23.78
N THR A 85 -10.86 7.60 23.15
CA THR A 85 -10.59 7.58 21.69
C THR A 85 -9.10 7.37 21.48
N ILE A 86 -8.73 6.25 20.87
CA ILE A 86 -7.34 5.84 20.65
C ILE A 86 -7.02 6.00 19.15
N PRO A 87 -5.95 6.74 18.78
CA PRO A 87 -5.49 6.77 17.39
C PRO A 87 -5.01 5.36 16.98
N LEU A 88 -5.69 4.75 16.01
CA LEU A 88 -5.43 3.36 15.64
C LEU A 88 -4.49 3.25 14.44
N GLY A 89 -4.68 4.10 13.43
CA GLY A 89 -3.94 3.94 12.19
C GLY A 89 -3.84 5.21 11.37
N SER A 90 -2.87 5.17 10.45
CA SER A 90 -2.64 6.23 9.47
C SER A 90 -2.20 5.63 8.14
N MET A 91 -2.57 6.30 7.06
CA MET A 91 -2.14 6.00 5.70
C MET A 91 -1.68 7.31 5.07
N ALA A 92 -0.50 7.31 4.44
CA ALA A 92 0.03 8.53 3.84
C ALA A 92 0.69 8.26 2.49
N ILE A 93 0.46 9.17 1.55
CA ILE A 93 1.35 9.37 0.41
C ILE A 93 2.20 10.61 0.71
N ASN A 94 3.52 10.45 0.64
CA ASN A 94 4.47 11.52 0.94
C ASN A 94 4.43 12.62 -0.13
N ARG A 95 4.88 13.82 0.24
CA ARG A 95 5.14 14.87 -0.76
C ARG A 95 6.40 14.51 -1.52
N ILE A 96 6.53 15.03 -2.73
CA ILE A 96 7.76 14.87 -3.52
C ILE A 96 9.02 15.33 -2.78
N SER A 97 8.94 16.40 -1.98
CA SER A 97 10.06 16.91 -1.19
C SER A 97 10.54 15.99 -0.06
N LYS A 98 9.70 15.02 0.33
CA LYS A 98 10.00 14.02 1.37
C LYS A 98 10.35 12.64 0.75
N LEU A 99 10.39 12.53 -0.58
CA LEU A 99 10.82 11.28 -1.21
C LEU A 99 12.33 11.13 -1.09
N THR A 100 12.76 9.90 -0.88
CA THR A 100 14.16 9.49 -0.83
C THR A 100 14.31 8.25 -1.70
N GLN A 101 15.44 8.12 -2.37
CA GLN A 101 15.77 6.91 -3.11
C GLN A 101 15.80 5.72 -2.13
N LEU A 102 15.04 4.68 -2.44
CA LEU A 102 15.15 3.41 -1.73
C LEU A 102 16.27 2.63 -2.44
N ASN A 103 17.45 2.60 -1.85
CA ASN A 103 18.49 1.69 -2.32
C ASN A 103 18.02 0.27 -2.05
N GLN A 104 18.13 -0.61 -3.05
CA GLN A 104 17.94 -2.04 -2.85
C GLN A 104 18.89 -2.44 -1.73
N SER A 105 18.33 -2.84 -0.58
CA SER A 105 19.14 -3.44 0.48
C SER A 105 19.83 -4.65 -0.13
N SER A 106 21.16 -4.63 -0.15
CA SER A 106 22.01 -5.72 -0.67
C SER A 106 21.78 -7.08 0.02
N MET A 107 20.92 -7.13 1.04
CA MET A 107 20.42 -8.33 1.71
C MET A 107 19.76 -9.33 0.76
N TYR A 108 19.20 -8.90 -0.38
CA TYR A 108 18.60 -9.80 -1.38
C TYR A 108 19.46 -9.98 -2.65
N SER A 109 20.63 -9.35 -2.70
CA SER A 109 21.58 -9.47 -3.81
C SER A 109 22.66 -10.52 -3.54
N LEU A 110 22.52 -11.31 -2.48
CA LEU A 110 23.43 -12.40 -2.17
C LEU A 110 23.30 -13.47 -3.28
N PRO A 111 24.42 -13.99 -3.81
CA PRO A 111 24.40 -14.95 -4.93
C PRO A 111 23.65 -16.25 -4.63
N ASN A 112 23.34 -16.53 -3.36
CA ASN A 112 22.61 -17.70 -2.90
C ASN A 112 21.35 -17.33 -2.07
N ALA A 113 20.81 -16.13 -2.24
CA ALA A 113 19.54 -15.80 -1.60
C ALA A 113 18.42 -16.67 -2.22
N PRO A 114 17.52 -17.26 -1.41
CA PRO A 114 16.41 -18.02 -1.95
C PRO A 114 15.56 -17.09 -2.83
N THR A 115 15.40 -17.45 -4.09
CA THR A 115 14.67 -16.64 -5.06
C THR A 115 13.26 -17.16 -5.24
N LEU A 116 12.40 -16.39 -5.93
CA LEU A 116 11.04 -16.85 -6.27
C LEU A 116 11.06 -18.12 -7.13
N GLU A 117 12.19 -18.41 -7.78
CA GLU A 117 12.41 -19.63 -8.58
C GLU A 117 12.70 -20.88 -7.73
N ASP A 118 13.05 -20.73 -6.44
CA ASP A 118 13.24 -21.87 -5.52
C ASP A 118 11.92 -22.42 -4.95
N LEU A 119 10.80 -21.77 -5.25
CA LEU A 119 9.48 -22.31 -4.97
C LEU A 119 9.11 -23.30 -6.07
N GLU A 120 9.22 -24.60 -5.77
CA GLU A 120 8.67 -25.66 -6.62
C GLU A 120 7.16 -25.45 -6.78
N ASP A 121 6.72 -25.05 -7.97
CA ASP A 121 5.32 -24.89 -8.33
C ASP A 121 4.67 -26.28 -8.39
N ASP A 122 4.15 -26.76 -7.26
CA ASP A 122 3.18 -27.87 -7.25
C ASP A 122 1.87 -27.38 -7.88
N ALA A 123 1.91 -27.10 -9.18
CA ALA A 123 0.76 -26.91 -10.03
C ALA A 123 -0.01 -28.24 -10.02
N LEU A 124 -1.00 -28.31 -9.15
CA LEU A 124 -1.99 -29.38 -9.09
C LEU A 124 -2.81 -29.35 -10.39
N GLU A 125 -2.26 -29.97 -11.45
CA GLU A 125 -2.97 -30.42 -12.64
C GLU A 125 -3.99 -31.49 -12.23
N ALA A 126 -5.13 -31.04 -11.69
CA ALA A 126 -6.30 -31.86 -11.45
C ALA A 126 -7.14 -31.93 -12.74
N ASN A 127 -6.74 -32.78 -13.70
CA ASN A 127 -7.64 -33.68 -14.43
C ASN A 127 -6.90 -34.48 -15.51
N ASN A 128 -6.48 -35.70 -15.19
CA ASN A 128 -7.01 -36.92 -15.82
C ASN A 128 -6.46 -38.16 -15.11
N LEU A 129 -7.38 -38.98 -14.61
CA LEU A 129 -7.13 -40.31 -14.05
C LEU A 129 -6.28 -41.19 -14.99
N LYS A 130 -5.23 -41.82 -14.44
CA LYS A 130 -4.94 -43.28 -14.53
C LYS A 130 -3.74 -43.66 -13.63
N GLN A 131 -4.07 -44.24 -12.47
CA GLN A 131 -3.49 -45.41 -11.76
C GLN A 131 -2.02 -45.82 -12.05
N ALA A 132 -1.14 -46.15 -11.09
CA ALA A 132 -1.27 -47.01 -9.89
C ALA A 132 0.01 -46.90 -8.98
N PRO A 133 0.24 -47.77 -7.97
CA PRO A 133 0.01 -47.56 -6.53
C PRO A 133 1.29 -47.35 -5.68
N CYS A 134 1.17 -46.66 -4.53
CA CYS A 134 2.19 -46.65 -3.47
C CYS A 134 1.98 -47.80 -2.46
N PRO A 135 3.03 -48.56 -2.08
CA PRO A 135 2.95 -49.47 -0.95
C PRO A 135 3.11 -48.70 0.38
N GLU A 136 1.99 -48.66 1.10
CA GLU A 136 1.84 -48.81 2.55
C GLU A 136 3.12 -48.94 3.40
N GLN A 137 3.38 -47.95 4.27
CA GLN A 137 3.82 -48.21 5.65
C GLN A 137 3.17 -47.21 6.62
N SER A 138 2.20 -47.75 7.36
CA SER A 138 1.53 -47.18 8.51
C SER A 138 2.52 -46.86 9.64
N LEU A 139 2.51 -45.63 10.14
CA LEU A 139 2.91 -45.32 11.51
C LEU A 139 1.88 -44.37 12.12
N THR A 140 1.03 -44.93 12.98
CA THR A 140 -0.01 -44.24 13.74
C THR A 140 0.62 -43.51 14.93
N TRP A 141 0.40 -42.20 15.05
CA TRP A 141 0.67 -41.47 16.28
C TRP A 141 -0.57 -41.50 17.18
N GLY A 142 -0.58 -42.47 18.09
CA GLY A 142 -1.45 -42.47 19.26
C GLY A 142 -0.69 -41.96 20.48
N ALA A 143 -1.06 -40.76 20.91
CA ALA A 143 -1.06 -40.21 22.27
C ALA A 143 -0.05 -40.76 23.31
N ILE A 144 0.76 -39.86 23.86
CA ILE A 144 1.25 -40.00 25.24
C ILE A 144 0.83 -38.74 25.99
N SER A 145 -0.07 -38.95 26.95
CA SER A 145 -0.32 -38.12 28.13
C SER A 145 0.89 -38.12 29.07
#